data_AF-A0A1B1S4C7-F1
#
_entry.id   AF-A0A1B1S4C7-F1
#
_cell.length_a   1.000
_cell.length_b   1.000
_cell.length_c   1.000
_cell.angle_alpha   90.00
_cell.angle_beta   90.00
_cell.angle_gamma   90.00
#
_symmetry.space_group_name_H-M   'P 1'
#
loop_
_entity.id
_entity.type
_entity.pdbx_description
1 polymer ?
#
loop_
_entity_poly.entity_id
_entity_poly.type
_entity_poly.pdbx_seq_one_letter_code
_entity_poly.pdbx_strand_id
1 'polypeptide(L)' 'MADEKNVEQTYSSRAERERIGRQTNSGFARVERAETESGSTNIPTGPIGSKLTEEEIRKRVGQGNFDSAKDDNQTGSINS' A
#
# COMPACT_ATOMS: atom_id res chain seq x y z
N MET A 1 18.33 7.67 11.51
CA MET A 1 18.03 8.34 10.23
C MET A 1 16.52 8.33 10.10
N ALA A 2 15.89 9.49 10.26
CA ALA A 2 14.45 9.63 10.45
C ALA A 2 13.73 9.82 9.12
N ASP A 3 12.67 9.03 8.93
CA ASP A 3 11.47 9.25 8.11
C ASP A 3 11.59 10.21 6.93
N GLU A 4 11.82 9.66 5.73
CA GLU A 4 11.28 10.24 4.51
C GLU A 4 9.75 10.11 4.57
N LYS A 5 9.10 11.04 5.28
CA LYS A 5 7.66 11.23 5.21
C LYS A 5 7.31 11.40 3.73
N ASN A 6 6.37 10.60 3.22
CA ASN A 6 5.79 10.80 1.90
C ASN A 6 5.26 12.23 1.81
N VAL A 7 6.07 13.14 1.26
CA VAL A 7 5.70 14.55 1.13
C VAL A 7 4.55 14.59 0.14
N GLU A 8 3.35 14.89 0.64
CA GLU A 8 2.19 15.10 -0.21
C GLU A 8 2.56 16.23 -1.18
N GLN A 9 2.71 15.90 -2.46
CA GLN A 9 3.11 16.87 -3.48
C GLN A 9 1.99 17.91 -3.62
N THR A 10 2.21 19.08 -3.04
CA THR A 10 1.31 20.22 -3.16
C THR A 10 1.65 20.99 -4.44
N TYR A 11 0.85 20.80 -5.49
CA TYR A 11 1.04 21.52 -6.75
C TYR A 11 0.59 22.98 -6.60
N SER A 12 1.52 23.90 -6.84
CA SER A 12 1.33 25.33 -6.63
C SER A 12 0.47 26.01 -7.71
N SER A 13 0.30 25.37 -8.88
CA SER A 13 -0.45 25.95 -10.00
C SER A 13 -1.50 24.99 -10.60
N ARG A 14 -2.62 25.57 -11.05
CA ARG A 14 -3.68 24.85 -11.76
C ARG A 14 -3.18 24.19 -13.06
N ALA A 15 -2.36 24.91 -13.82
CA ALA A 15 -1.82 24.42 -15.10
C ALA A 15 -0.93 23.17 -14.91
N GLU A 16 -0.10 23.17 -13.87
CA GLU A 16 0.73 22.03 -13.50
C GLU A 16 -0.12 20.82 -13.10
N ARG A 17 -1.15 21.04 -12.28
CA ARG A 17 -2.08 19.99 -11.86
C ARG A 17 -2.80 19.35 -13.04
N GLU A 18 -3.29 20.16 -13.98
CA GLU A 18 -3.96 19.66 -15.18
C GLU A 18 -3.01 18.90 -16.11
N ARG A 19 -1.76 19.35 -16.25
CA ARG A 19 -0.73 18.65 -17.04
C ARG A 19 -0.45 17.26 -16.47
N ILE A 20 -0.24 17.18 -15.15
CA ILE A 20 0.01 15.93 -14.44
C ILE A 20 -1.21 15.01 -14.55
N GLY A 21 -2.41 15.55 -14.32
CA GLY A 21 -3.66 14.79 -14.46
C GLY A 21 -3.82 14.15 -15.84
N ARG A 22 -3.53 14.90 -16.92
CA ARG A 22 -3.57 14.35 -18.29
C ARG A 22 -2.53 13.24 -18.51
N GLN A 23 -1.30 13.44 -18.02
CA GLN A 23 -0.24 12.44 -18.13
C GLN A 23 -0.61 11.15 -17.37
N THR A 24 -1.07 11.29 -16.13
CA THR A 24 -1.50 10.19 -15.28
C THR A 24 -2.67 9.42 -15.89
N ASN A 25 -3.70 10.12 -16.37
CA ASN A 25 -4.86 9.50 -17.01
C ASN A 25 -4.47 8.71 -18.26
N SER A 26 -3.52 9.23 -19.06
CA SER A 26 -3.00 8.52 -20.24
C SER A 26 -2.24 7.24 -19.88
N GLY A 27 -1.59 7.22 -18.71
CA GLY A 27 -0.92 6.03 -18.19
C GLY A 27 -1.92 4.97 -17.72
N PHE A 28 -2.93 5.36 -16.96
CA PHE A 28 -3.98 4.45 -16.48
C PHE A 28 -4.80 3.85 -17.61
N ALA A 29 -5.15 4.63 -18.64
CA ALA A 29 -5.88 4.13 -19.80
C ALA A 29 -5.14 2.98 -20.53
N ARG A 30 -3.80 2.90 -20.42
CA ARG A 30 -3.01 1.79 -20.98
C ARG A 30 -3.11 0.52 -20.15
N VAL A 31 -3.26 0.65 -18.84
CA VAL A 31 -3.34 -0.48 -17.89
C VAL A 31 -4.77 -0.99 -17.77
N GLU A 32 -5.76 -0.09 -17.75
CA GLU A 32 -7.19 -0.47 -17.65
C GLU A 32 -7.69 -1.27 -18.86
N ARG A 33 -7.14 -1.03 -20.04
CA ARG A 33 -7.47 -1.78 -21.26
C ARG A 33 -6.55 -2.96 -21.53
N ALA A 34 -5.58 -3.20 -20.66
CA ALA A 34 -4.82 -4.44 -20.75
C ALA A 34 -5.78 -5.57 -20.36
N GLU A 35 -6.24 -6.31 -21.37
CA GLU A 35 -7.00 -7.54 -21.15
C GLU A 35 -6.12 -8.48 -20.33
N THR A 36 -6.46 -8.63 -19.05
CA THR A 36 -5.92 -9.71 -18.23
C THR A 36 -6.58 -11.00 -18.72
N GLU A 37 -5.76 -12.02 -18.96
CA GLU A 37 -6.25 -13.32 -19.42
C GLU A 37 -7.31 -13.83 -18.44
N SER A 38 -8.41 -14.38 -18.97
CA SER A 38 -9.54 -14.83 -18.16
C SER A 38 -9.06 -15.91 -17.17
N GLY A 39 -8.95 -15.57 -15.89
CA GLY A 39 -8.41 -16.46 -14.85
C GLY A 39 -6.98 -16.14 -14.38
N SER A 40 -6.35 -15.06 -14.85
CA SER A 40 -5.05 -14.59 -14.35
C SER A 40 -5.16 -13.88 -12.98
N THR A 41 -5.92 -14.41 -12.05
CA THR A 41 -5.65 -14.16 -10.63
C THR A 41 -4.48 -15.04 -10.25
N ASN A 42 -3.27 -14.59 -10.58
CA ASN A 42 -2.02 -15.17 -10.08
C ASN A 42 -1.87 -14.84 -8.58
N ILE A 43 -2.92 -15.12 -7.80
CA ILE A 43 -2.91 -15.06 -6.36
C ILE A 43 -2.16 -16.33 -5.95
N PRO A 44 -1.01 -16.22 -5.27
CA PRO A 44 -0.29 -17.40 -4.80
C PRO A 44 -1.20 -18.15 -3.82
N THR A 45 -1.85 -19.22 -4.27
CA THR A 45 -2.67 -20.11 -3.43
C THR A 45 -1.83 -21.18 -2.72
N GLY A 46 -0.50 -20.98 -2.68
CA GLY A 46 0.41 -21.88 -1.99
C GLY A 46 0.16 -21.90 -0.48
N PRO A 47 0.71 -22.89 0.23
CA PRO A 47 0.61 -22.93 1.70
C PRO A 47 1.14 -21.61 2.27
N ILE A 48 0.32 -20.97 3.11
CA ILE A 48 0.74 -19.79 3.87
C ILE A 48 1.96 -20.22 4.68
N GLY A 49 3.06 -19.46 4.56
CA GLY A 49 4.28 -19.74 5.32
C GLY A 49 4.01 -19.84 6.82
N SER A 50 4.91 -20.51 7.55
CA SER A 50 4.81 -20.67 8.99
C SER A 50 4.53 -19.34 9.69
N LYS A 51 3.69 -19.36 10.73
CA LYS A 51 3.48 -18.17 11.58
C LYS A 51 4.83 -17.70 12.10
N LEU A 52 5.08 -16.40 11.95
CA LEU A 52 6.28 -15.78 12.47
C LEU A 52 6.24 -15.76 14.00
N THR A 53 7.39 -15.95 14.61
CA THR A 53 7.57 -15.74 16.05
C THR A 53 7.54 -14.26 16.37
N GLU A 54 7.22 -13.90 17.62
CA GLU A 54 7.21 -12.48 18.03
C GLU A 54 8.55 -11.78 17.81
N GLU A 55 9.66 -12.50 17.99
CA GLU A 55 11.01 -11.96 17.77
C GLU A 55 11.25 -11.61 16.30
N GLU A 56 10.79 -12.47 15.38
CA GLU A 56 10.88 -12.19 13.94
C GLU A 56 9.98 -11.03 13.53
N ILE A 57 8.79 -10.92 14.12
CA ILE A 57 7.89 -9.79 13.89
C ILE A 57 8.57 -8.52 14.40
N ARG A 58 9.08 -8.50 15.64
CA ARG A 58 9.82 -7.36 16.22
C ARG A 58 11.00 -6.93 15.35
N LYS A 59 11.78 -7.88 14.83
CA LYS A 59 12.90 -7.59 13.92
C LYS A 59 12.45 -6.96 12.61
N ARG A 60 11.30 -7.36 12.07
CA ARG A 60 10.77 -6.86 10.79
C ARG A 60 10.10 -5.50 10.91
N VAL A 61 9.26 -5.30 11.93
CA VAL A 61 8.44 -4.08 12.08
C VAL A 61 9.09 -3.03 12.98
N GLY A 62 10.08 -3.43 13.78
CA GLY A 62 10.72 -2.61 14.81
C GLY A 62 9.96 -2.63 16.14
N GLN A 63 10.68 -2.46 17.25
CA GLN A 63 10.14 -2.58 18.61
C GLN A 63 8.97 -1.59 18.86
N GLY A 64 9.14 -0.31 18.52
CA GLY A 64 8.11 0.71 18.75
C GLY A 64 6.79 0.44 18.00
N ASN A 65 6.86 -0.09 16.78
CA ASN A 65 5.67 -0.46 16.01
C ASN A 65 5.03 -1.75 16.54
N PHE A 66 5.85 -2.71 16.97
CA PHE A 66 5.37 -3.96 17.55
C PHE A 66 4.57 -3.71 18.83
N ASP A 67 5.08 -2.83 19.70
CA ASP A 67 4.42 -2.49 20.96
C ASP A 67 3.16 -1.66 20.71
N SER A 68 3.23 -0.64 19.83
CA SER A 68 2.06 0.19 19.49
C SER A 68 0.92 -0.63 18.87
N ALA A 69 1.24 -1.59 18.01
CA ALA A 69 0.23 -2.43 17.34
C ALA A 69 -0.38 -3.50 18.26
N LYS A 70 0.28 -3.86 19.36
CA LYS A 70 -0.28 -4.77 20.38
C LYS A 70 -1.36 -4.09 21.23
N ASP A 71 -1.20 -2.80 21.49
CA ASP A 71 -2.10 -2.00 22.32
C ASP A 71 -3.14 -1.22 21.50
N ASP A 72 -3.01 -1.22 20.17
CA ASP A 72 -4.00 -0.64 19.28
C ASP A 72 -5.25 -1.54 19.33
N ASN A 73 -6.21 -1.17 20.20
CA ASN A 73 -7.57 -1.70 20.26
C ASN A 73 -8.34 -1.35 18.96
N GLN A 74 -7.76 -1.70 17.81
CA GLN A 74 -8.35 -1.64 16.49
C GLN A 74 -9.57 -2.56 16.52
N THR A 75 -10.70 -1.96 16.90
CA THR A 75 -12.01 -2.56 16.85
C THR A 75 -12.28 -2.82 15.37
N GLY A 76 -12.19 -4.08 14.99
CA GLY A 76 -12.35 -4.50 13.62
C GLY A 76 -13.72 -4.07 13.08
N SER A 77 -13.67 -3.20 12.06
CA SER A 77 -14.57 -3.09 10.92
C SER A 77 -15.05 -1.65 10.70
N ILE A 78 -14.65 -1.09 9.56
CA ILE A 78 -15.19 0.17 9.00
C ILE A 78 -16.58 -0.07 8.37
N ASN A 79 -17.06 -1.31 8.31
CA ASN A 79 -18.39 -1.67 7.82
C ASN A 79 -19.17 -2.42 8.92
N SER A 80 -19.97 -1.68 9.69
CA SER A 80 -21.19 -2.19 10.35
C SER A 80 -22.41 -1.73 9.55
#